data_AF-A0A944KCN0-F1
#
_entry.id   AF-A0A944KCN0-F1
#
_cell.length_a   1.000
_cell.length_b   1.000
_cell.length_c   1.000
_cell.angle_alpha   90.00
_cell.angle_beta   90.00
_cell.angle_gamma   90.00
#
_symmetry.space_group_name_H-M   'P 1'
#
loop_
_entity.id
_entity.type
_entity.pdbx_description
1 polymer ?
#
loop_
_entity_poly.entity_id
_entity_poly.type
_entity_poly.pdbx_seq_one_letter_code
_entity_poly.pdbx_strand_id
1 'polypeptide(L)'
;MGKRFALICGGALAPAAAVAAGVWLIWFRPPYALADSPSADVTVKAEKSEYADVAETAEDVDTLVKVYVQRLKAGDAEGLARLAGPDFGQPGADARKFVREYADDAQGRVEATVVEGVVPYFNRVGLAYEKTGRRQELLLVKDDGHWWVALGDGDPAAGNGS
;
A
#
# COMPACT_ATOMS: atom_id res chain seq x y z
N MET A 1 -6.65 -64.52 -1.66
CA MET A 1 -5.33 -64.43 -1.00
C MET A 1 -4.29 -64.13 -2.06
N GLY A 2 -3.58 -62.99 -1.96
CA GLY A 2 -2.51 -62.65 -2.90
C GLY A 2 -2.20 -61.16 -2.93
N LYS A 3 -1.30 -60.71 -2.04
CA LYS A 3 -0.59 -59.43 -2.17
C LYS A 3 0.43 -59.55 -3.31
N ARG A 4 0.63 -58.48 -4.09
CA ARG A 4 1.96 -58.01 -4.50
C ARG A 4 1.89 -56.58 -5.07
N PHE A 5 2.51 -55.68 -4.32
CA PHE A 5 2.89 -54.33 -4.71
C PHE A 5 3.87 -54.39 -5.88
N ALA A 6 3.63 -53.58 -6.91
CA ALA A 6 4.65 -53.18 -7.86
C ALA A 6 5.11 -51.78 -7.49
N LEU A 7 6.40 -51.71 -7.10
CA LEU A 7 7.18 -50.49 -6.99
C LEU A 7 7.22 -49.78 -8.36
N ILE A 8 6.89 -48.50 -8.40
CA ILE A 8 7.36 -47.59 -9.45
C ILE A 8 8.33 -46.62 -8.76
N CYS A 9 9.62 -46.90 -8.91
CA CYS A 9 10.68 -45.92 -8.72
C CYS A 9 10.97 -45.26 -10.06
N GLY A 10 11.18 -43.94 -10.07
CA GLY A 10 11.93 -43.27 -11.12
C GLY A 10 11.20 -42.09 -11.74
N GLY A 11 11.47 -40.88 -11.23
CA GLY A 11 10.98 -39.64 -11.80
C GLY A 11 11.26 -38.43 -10.91
N ALA A 12 12.50 -38.32 -10.42
CA ALA A 12 12.97 -37.13 -9.73
C ALA A 12 13.17 -36.00 -10.74
N LEU A 13 12.23 -35.05 -10.78
CA LEU A 13 12.27 -33.71 -11.40
C LEU A 13 10.86 -33.13 -11.13
N ALA A 14 10.59 -32.09 -10.33
CA ALA A 14 11.41 -31.03 -9.81
C ALA A 14 10.67 -30.38 -8.61
N PRO A 15 11.28 -30.25 -7.41
CA PRO A 15 10.77 -29.32 -6.41
C PRO A 15 11.30 -27.89 -6.61
N ALA A 16 12.34 -27.69 -7.43
CA ALA A 16 13.00 -26.39 -7.55
C ALA A 16 12.13 -25.30 -8.21
N ALA A 17 11.23 -25.65 -9.14
CA ALA A 17 10.34 -24.68 -9.76
C ALA A 17 9.21 -24.21 -8.81
N ALA A 18 8.75 -25.08 -7.91
CA ALA A 18 7.71 -24.73 -6.93
C ALA A 18 8.25 -23.83 -5.82
N VAL A 19 9.51 -24.04 -5.40
CA VAL A 19 10.15 -23.18 -4.39
C VAL A 19 10.52 -21.83 -4.99
N ALA A 20 11.00 -21.76 -6.24
CA ALA A 20 11.29 -20.49 -6.90
C ALA A 20 10.02 -19.64 -7.12
N ALA A 21 8.90 -20.24 -7.52
CA ALA A 21 7.61 -19.54 -7.67
C ALA A 21 7.00 -19.13 -6.31
N GLY A 22 7.13 -19.98 -5.28
CA GLY A 22 6.65 -19.68 -3.93
C GLY A 22 7.42 -18.54 -3.26
N VAL A 23 8.75 -18.50 -3.42
CA VAL A 23 9.59 -17.40 -2.91
C VAL A 23 9.31 -16.10 -3.65
N TRP A 24 9.02 -16.14 -4.95
CA TRP A 24 8.61 -14.94 -5.72
C TRP A 24 7.27 -14.36 -5.24
N LEU A 25 6.28 -15.20 -4.91
CA LEU A 25 4.99 -14.78 -4.34
C LEU A 25 5.09 -14.30 -2.88
N ILE A 26 6.09 -14.74 -2.14
CA ILE A 26 6.34 -14.34 -0.74
C ILE A 26 7.19 -13.06 -0.68
N TRP A 27 8.12 -12.84 -1.62
CA TRP A 27 8.91 -11.60 -1.70
C TRP A 27 8.11 -10.40 -2.21
N PHE A 28 7.06 -10.61 -2.99
CA PHE A 28 6.05 -9.59 -3.31
C PHE A 28 4.98 -9.41 -2.21
N ARG A 29 5.18 -9.97 -1.01
CA ARG A 29 4.42 -9.62 0.19
C ARG A 29 5.28 -8.74 1.10
N PRO A 30 5.45 -7.45 0.79
CA PRO A 30 5.79 -6.49 1.82
C PRO A 30 4.65 -6.46 2.86
N PRO A 31 4.88 -6.00 4.11
CA PRO A 31 4.00 -6.23 5.28
C PRO A 31 2.57 -5.67 5.20
N TYR A 32 2.16 -5.18 4.03
CA TYR A 32 1.01 -4.33 3.86
C TYR A 32 0.02 -4.83 2.80
N ALA A 33 0.38 -5.80 1.95
CA ALA A 33 -0.56 -6.40 1.01
C ALA A 33 -1.57 -7.27 1.77
N LEU A 34 -2.78 -6.76 1.97
CA LEU A 34 -3.88 -7.54 2.55
C LEU A 34 -4.21 -8.68 1.60
N ALA A 35 -3.98 -9.92 2.04
CA ALA A 35 -4.18 -11.13 1.25
C ALA A 35 -5.63 -11.30 0.74
N ASP A 36 -6.60 -10.61 1.37
CA ASP A 36 -8.03 -10.70 1.10
C ASP A 36 -8.65 -9.37 0.62
N SER A 37 -7.84 -8.37 0.24
CA SER A 37 -8.36 -7.07 -0.23
C SER A 37 -8.25 -6.91 -1.75
N PRO A 38 -9.18 -6.17 -2.38
CA PRO A 38 -9.15 -5.92 -3.82
C PRO A 38 -7.83 -5.27 -4.20
N SER A 39 -7.20 -5.71 -5.30
CA SER A 39 -6.02 -5.04 -5.83
C SER A 39 -6.36 -3.61 -6.28
N ALA A 40 -5.45 -2.67 -6.03
CA ALA A 40 -5.52 -1.31 -6.56
C ALA A 40 -4.55 -1.15 -7.73
N ASP A 41 -4.97 -0.46 -8.80
CA ASP A 41 -4.08 -0.06 -9.90
C ASP A 41 -3.45 1.28 -9.53
N VAL A 42 -2.24 1.23 -8.98
CA VAL A 42 -1.52 2.42 -8.49
C VAL A 42 -0.15 2.46 -9.12
N THR A 43 0.19 3.60 -9.71
CA THR A 43 1.54 3.90 -10.18
C THR A 43 2.13 5.01 -9.32
N VAL A 44 3.25 4.74 -8.65
CA VAL A 44 3.99 5.72 -7.85
C VAL A 44 5.19 6.20 -8.65
N LYS A 45 5.39 7.51 -8.71
CA LYS A 45 6.51 8.15 -9.41
C LYS A 45 7.06 9.28 -8.57
N ALA A 46 8.35 9.52 -8.65
CA ALA A 46 8.95 10.75 -8.17
C ALA A 46 8.59 11.91 -9.12
N GLU A 47 8.36 13.09 -8.56
CA GLU A 47 8.43 14.32 -9.33
C GLU A 47 9.83 14.47 -9.95
N LYS A 48 9.90 15.15 -11.09
CA LYS A 48 11.19 15.50 -11.69
C LYS A 48 11.89 16.50 -10.78
N SER A 49 12.84 16.02 -9.97
CA SER A 49 13.74 16.83 -9.16
C SER A 49 15.18 16.74 -9.68
N GLU A 50 15.98 17.76 -9.38
CA GLU A 50 17.44 17.73 -9.57
C GLU A 50 18.14 16.96 -8.44
N TYR A 51 17.43 16.67 -7.35
CA TYR A 51 17.91 15.93 -6.21
C TYR A 51 17.50 14.45 -6.29
N ALA A 52 18.45 13.56 -6.02
CA ALA A 52 18.27 12.11 -6.12
C ALA A 52 17.37 11.52 -5.00
N ASP A 53 17.12 12.30 -3.95
CA ASP A 53 16.39 11.93 -2.74
C ASP A 53 14.89 11.68 -2.99
N VAL A 54 14.28 12.36 -3.96
CA VAL A 54 12.85 12.16 -4.30
C VAL A 54 12.61 10.80 -4.94
N ALA A 55 13.54 10.31 -5.77
CA ALA A 55 13.45 8.99 -6.38
C ALA A 55 13.56 7.88 -5.33
N GLU A 56 14.53 7.99 -4.42
CA GLU A 56 14.68 7.07 -3.28
C GLU A 56 13.43 7.11 -2.39
N THR A 57 12.91 8.30 -2.09
CA THR A 57 11.68 8.43 -1.29
C THR A 57 10.49 7.78 -1.98
N ALA A 58 10.39 7.88 -3.31
CA ALA A 58 9.32 7.24 -4.05
C ALA A 58 9.36 5.71 -3.98
N GLU A 59 10.55 5.12 -3.95
CA GLU A 59 10.74 3.69 -3.71
C GLU A 59 10.38 3.32 -2.26
N ASP A 60 10.84 4.10 -1.29
CA ASP A 60 10.54 3.92 0.14
C ASP A 60 9.04 3.90 0.44
N VAL A 61 8.26 4.82 -0.16
CA VAL A 61 6.83 5.00 0.14
C VAL A 61 5.90 4.23 -0.82
N ASP A 62 6.43 3.62 -1.88
CA ASP A 62 5.65 2.95 -2.93
C ASP A 62 4.62 1.97 -2.34
N THR A 63 5.06 1.14 -1.41
CA THR A 63 4.18 0.15 -0.80
C THR A 63 3.13 0.80 0.10
N LEU A 64 3.52 1.80 0.90
CA LEU A 64 2.59 2.49 1.79
C LEU A 64 1.45 3.14 1.00
N VAL A 65 1.78 3.83 -0.10
CA VAL A 65 0.80 4.49 -0.98
C VAL A 65 -0.14 3.47 -1.63
N LYS A 66 0.40 2.36 -2.14
CA LYS A 66 -0.41 1.27 -2.72
C LYS A 66 -1.43 0.73 -1.73
N VAL A 67 -1.01 0.55 -0.47
CA VAL A 67 -1.84 -0.04 0.58
C VAL A 67 -2.88 0.95 1.06
N TYR A 68 -2.53 2.22 1.17
CA TYR A 68 -3.48 3.29 1.44
C TYR A 68 -4.62 3.27 0.42
N VAL A 69 -4.31 3.26 -0.88
CA VAL A 69 -5.34 3.18 -1.94
C VAL A 69 -6.09 1.86 -1.92
N GLN A 70 -5.42 0.74 -1.63
CA GLN A 70 -6.06 -0.58 -1.49
C GLN A 70 -7.14 -0.57 -0.40
N ARG A 71 -6.82 0.01 0.77
CA ARG A 71 -7.73 0.10 1.90
C ARG A 71 -8.84 1.11 1.66
N LEU A 72 -8.57 2.22 0.98
CA LEU A 72 -9.62 3.13 0.49
C LEU A 72 -10.62 2.39 -0.38
N LYS A 73 -10.13 1.67 -1.40
CA LYS A 73 -10.97 0.88 -2.32
C LYS A 73 -11.81 -0.17 -1.59
N ALA A 74 -11.26 -0.75 -0.52
CA ALA A 74 -11.94 -1.73 0.31
C ALA A 74 -12.92 -1.11 1.34
N GLY A 75 -12.93 0.21 1.51
CA GLY A 75 -13.70 0.86 2.57
C GLY A 75 -13.17 0.61 3.98
N ASP A 76 -11.89 0.24 4.11
CA ASP A 76 -11.24 -0.20 5.34
C ASP A 76 -10.70 0.96 6.18
N ALA A 77 -11.61 1.63 6.90
CA ALA A 77 -11.26 2.76 7.76
C ALA A 77 -10.35 2.39 8.93
N GLU A 78 -10.54 1.21 9.53
CA GLU A 78 -9.69 0.76 10.64
C GLU A 78 -8.27 0.46 10.18
N GLY A 79 -8.13 -0.14 9.00
CA GLY A 79 -6.84 -0.37 8.40
C GLY A 79 -6.11 0.90 7.98
N LEU A 80 -6.84 1.90 7.49
CA LEU A 80 -6.27 3.21 7.15
C LEU A 80 -5.74 3.93 8.40
N ALA A 81 -6.47 3.87 9.52
CA ALA A 81 -6.01 4.46 10.78
C ALA A 81 -4.66 3.88 11.24
N ARG A 82 -4.45 2.57 11.05
CA ARG A 82 -3.18 1.90 11.40
C ARG A 82 -1.99 2.33 10.53
N LEU A 83 -2.24 2.96 9.38
CA LEU A 83 -1.17 3.54 8.56
C LEU A 83 -0.68 4.87 9.11
N ALA A 84 -1.40 5.48 10.05
CA ALA A 84 -1.05 6.79 10.61
C ALA A 84 -0.06 6.74 11.80
N GLY A 85 0.35 5.54 12.21
CA GLY A 85 1.32 5.34 13.28
C GLY A 85 0.93 4.20 14.23
N PRO A 86 1.87 3.69 15.04
CA PRO A 86 1.62 2.60 15.98
C PRO A 86 0.61 2.96 17.07
N ASP A 87 0.52 4.24 17.44
CA ASP A 87 -0.42 4.74 18.46
C ASP A 87 -1.84 4.94 17.91
N PHE A 88 -2.02 4.91 16.59
CA PHE A 88 -3.32 5.10 15.92
C PHE A 88 -3.99 3.76 15.63
N GLY A 89 -4.60 3.19 16.66
CA GLY A 89 -5.31 1.91 16.58
C GLY A 89 -6.78 2.00 16.14
N GLN A 90 -7.36 3.21 16.04
CA GLN A 90 -8.78 3.43 15.77
C GLN A 90 -8.99 4.61 14.82
N PRO A 91 -9.95 4.50 13.87
CA PRO A 91 -10.29 5.60 12.97
C PRO A 91 -10.96 6.76 13.73
N GLY A 92 -10.65 8.00 13.33
CA GLY A 92 -11.33 9.19 13.84
C GLY A 92 -12.82 9.22 13.47
N ALA A 93 -13.59 10.10 14.13
CA ALA A 93 -15.05 10.13 14.03
C ALA A 93 -15.57 10.25 12.58
N ASP A 94 -14.86 11.05 11.76
CA ASP A 94 -15.22 11.28 10.36
C ASP A 94 -14.48 10.37 9.36
N ALA A 95 -13.52 9.54 9.80
CA ALA A 95 -12.71 8.72 8.90
C ALA A 95 -13.58 7.83 8.01
N ARG A 96 -14.62 7.20 8.56
CA ARG A 96 -15.57 6.38 7.79
C ARG A 96 -16.31 7.18 6.70
N LYS A 97 -16.56 8.47 6.92
CA LYS A 97 -17.18 9.35 5.92
C LYS A 97 -16.21 9.60 4.78
N PHE A 98 -14.98 10.01 5.09
CA PHE A 98 -13.95 10.27 4.07
C PHE A 98 -13.57 9.01 3.31
N VAL A 99 -13.44 7.87 3.99
CA VAL A 99 -13.22 6.58 3.34
C VAL A 99 -14.30 6.26 2.33
N ARG A 100 -15.58 6.46 2.66
CA ARG A 100 -16.67 6.26 1.68
C ARG A 100 -16.57 7.24 0.51
N GLU A 101 -16.17 8.47 0.76
CA GLU A 101 -16.04 9.50 -0.27
C GLU A 101 -14.94 9.14 -1.29
N TYR A 102 -13.78 8.68 -0.79
CA TYR A 102 -12.63 8.33 -1.61
C TYR A 102 -12.62 6.87 -2.10
N ALA A 103 -13.44 5.99 -1.53
CA ALA A 103 -13.56 4.60 -1.97
C ALA A 103 -14.02 4.50 -3.43
N ASP A 104 -14.93 5.39 -3.86
CA ASP A 104 -15.40 5.46 -5.23
C ASP A 104 -14.33 5.96 -6.19
N ASP A 105 -13.50 6.91 -5.74
CA ASP A 105 -12.35 7.45 -6.47
C ASP A 105 -11.29 6.36 -6.70
N ALA A 106 -11.00 5.56 -5.66
CA ALA A 106 -10.01 4.49 -5.66
C ALA A 106 -10.39 3.24 -6.48
N GLN A 107 -11.58 3.20 -7.09
CA GLN A 107 -11.98 2.07 -7.96
C GLN A 107 -11.24 2.07 -9.31
N GLY A 108 -10.75 3.24 -9.77
CA GLY A 108 -9.98 3.39 -11.00
C GLY A 108 -8.46 3.33 -10.77
N ARG A 109 -7.71 3.66 -11.83
CA ARG A 109 -6.27 3.89 -11.72
C ARG A 109 -6.00 5.13 -10.87
N VAL A 110 -4.97 5.04 -10.03
CA VAL A 110 -4.46 6.16 -9.24
C VAL A 110 -3.01 6.41 -9.63
N GLU A 111 -2.72 7.63 -10.04
CA GLU A 111 -1.34 8.09 -10.21
C GLU A 111 -0.90 8.82 -8.93
N ALA A 112 0.21 8.39 -8.36
CA ALA A 112 0.79 9.00 -7.18
C ALA A 112 2.13 9.65 -7.55
N THR A 113 2.27 10.93 -7.24
CA THR A 113 3.48 11.70 -7.47
C THR A 113 4.08 12.12 -6.14
N VAL A 114 5.28 11.63 -5.85
CA VAL A 114 6.05 11.99 -4.67
C VAL A 114 6.76 13.31 -4.95
N VAL A 115 6.38 14.33 -4.20
CA VAL A 115 6.90 15.68 -4.31
C VAL A 115 8.12 15.82 -3.41
N GLU A 116 9.08 16.64 -3.84
CA GLU A 116 10.27 16.95 -3.05
C GLU A 116 9.88 17.51 -1.67
N GLY A 117 10.37 16.85 -0.63
CA GLY A 117 10.17 17.26 0.76
C GLY A 117 11.15 18.37 1.12
N VAL A 118 10.69 19.38 1.87
CA VAL A 118 11.59 20.42 2.42
C VAL A 118 12.51 19.85 3.50
N VAL A 119 12.10 18.74 4.13
CA VAL A 119 12.83 18.03 5.18
C VAL A 119 12.77 16.52 4.94
N PRO A 120 13.81 15.75 5.31
CA PRO A 120 13.94 14.32 4.95
C PRO A 120 12.96 13.38 5.67
N TYR A 121 12.20 13.89 6.64
CA TYR A 121 11.22 13.12 7.41
C TYR A 121 9.78 13.52 7.11
N PHE A 122 9.54 14.39 6.14
CA PHE A 122 8.18 14.81 5.76
C PHE A 122 8.09 14.97 4.25
N ASN A 123 7.21 14.19 3.64
CA ASN A 123 6.99 14.21 2.21
C ASN A 123 5.51 14.32 1.87
N ARG A 124 5.27 14.94 0.72
CA ARG A 124 3.94 15.12 0.16
C ARG A 124 3.80 14.20 -1.04
N VAL A 125 2.67 13.52 -1.13
CA VAL A 125 2.32 12.66 -2.26
C VAL A 125 1.01 13.17 -2.86
N GLY A 126 1.05 13.61 -4.11
CA GLY A 126 -0.14 13.97 -4.87
C GLY A 126 -0.78 12.72 -5.47
N LEU A 127 -2.03 12.43 -5.12
CA LEU A 127 -2.84 11.37 -5.71
C LEU A 127 -3.79 11.96 -6.75
N ALA A 128 -3.78 11.40 -7.96
CA ALA A 128 -4.71 11.71 -9.03
C ALA A 128 -5.57 10.48 -9.35
N TYR A 129 -6.87 10.60 -9.11
CA TYR A 129 -7.84 9.54 -9.34
C TYR A 129 -8.40 9.66 -10.76
N GLU A 130 -8.01 8.76 -11.66
CA GLU A 130 -8.36 8.86 -13.09
C GLU A 130 -9.87 8.80 -13.32
N LYS A 131 -10.57 7.96 -12.55
CA LYS A 131 -12.02 7.73 -12.69
C LYS A 131 -12.86 8.98 -12.46
N THR A 132 -12.49 9.80 -11.47
CA THR A 132 -13.28 10.96 -11.05
C THR A 132 -12.62 12.30 -11.35
N GLY A 133 -11.34 12.28 -11.75
CA GLY A 133 -10.53 13.48 -11.97
C GLY A 133 -10.17 14.22 -10.67
N ARG A 134 -10.56 13.68 -9.51
CA ARG A 134 -10.26 14.26 -8.21
C ARG A 134 -8.77 14.14 -7.92
N ARG A 135 -8.24 15.12 -7.19
CA ARG A 135 -6.89 15.09 -6.62
C ARG A 135 -6.96 15.10 -5.10
N GLN A 136 -6.04 14.38 -4.47
CA GLN A 136 -5.82 14.40 -3.03
C GLN A 136 -4.34 14.64 -2.75
N GLU A 137 -4.06 15.38 -1.70
CA GLU A 137 -2.73 15.44 -1.11
C GLU A 137 -2.66 14.47 0.08
N LEU A 138 -1.68 13.57 0.05
CA LEU A 138 -1.35 12.68 1.15
C LEU A 138 -0.05 13.14 1.79
N LEU A 139 -0.06 13.30 3.10
CA LEU A 139 1.11 13.71 3.87
C LEU A 139 1.74 12.49 4.52
N LEU A 140 3.06 12.35 4.41
CA LEU A 140 3.81 11.24 4.97
C LEU A 140 4.88 11.76 5.94
N VAL A 141 5.03 11.10 7.08
CA VAL A 141 6.08 11.38 8.08
C VAL A 141 6.96 10.15 8.26
N LYS A 142 8.28 10.36 8.38
CA LYS A 142 9.25 9.31 8.70
C LYS A 142 9.57 9.36 10.19
N ASP A 143 9.30 8.28 10.90
CA ASP A 143 9.63 8.10 12.32
C ASP A 143 10.24 6.71 12.55
N ASP A 144 11.35 6.66 13.28
CA ASP A 144 12.16 5.45 13.52
C ASP A 144 12.47 4.63 12.24
N GLY A 145 12.73 5.31 11.12
CA GLY A 145 13.02 4.68 9.84
C GLY A 145 11.78 4.15 9.09
N HIS A 146 10.57 4.35 9.62
CA HIS A 146 9.30 3.94 9.02
C HIS A 146 8.50 5.14 8.53
N TRP A 147 7.84 4.99 7.37
CA TRP A 147 6.92 6.00 6.85
C TRP A 147 5.49 5.75 7.32
N TRP A 148 4.82 6.81 7.75
CA TRP A 148 3.44 6.81 8.25
C TRP A 148 2.63 7.90 7.55
N VAL A 149 1.33 7.70 7.44
CA VAL A 149 0.40 8.73 6.98
C VAL A 149 0.26 9.78 8.09
N ALA A 150 0.62 11.02 7.79
CA ALA A 150 0.40 12.11 8.72
C ALA A 150 -1.10 12.46 8.78
N LEU A 151 -1.59 12.72 9.98
CA LEU A 151 -2.98 13.08 10.18
C LEU A 151 -3.23 14.52 9.71
N GLY A 152 -4.06 14.67 8.69
CA GLY A 152 -4.52 15.96 8.18
C GLY A 152 -6.04 16.06 8.20
N ASP A 153 -6.56 17.29 8.27
CA ASP A 153 -8.00 17.52 8.14
C ASP A 153 -8.52 16.98 6.82
N GLY A 154 -9.59 16.20 6.88
CA GLY A 154 -10.17 15.57 5.69
C GLY A 154 -9.47 14.30 5.21
N ASP A 155 -8.37 13.86 5.86
CA ASP A 155 -7.68 12.62 5.47
C ASP A 155 -8.47 11.38 5.92
N PRO A 156 -8.73 10.40 5.03
CA PRO A 156 -9.34 9.13 5.36
C PRO A 156 -8.67 8.31 6.47
N ALA A 157 -7.35 8.44 6.68
CA ALA A 157 -6.61 7.81 7.77
C ALA A 157 -6.79 8.53 9.11
N ALA A 158 -7.14 9.82 9.09
CA ALA A 158 -7.27 10.65 10.29
C ALA A 158 -8.71 10.84 10.78
N GLY A 159 -9.64 11.13 9.87
CA GLY A 159 -10.85 11.88 10.25
C GLY A 159 -10.50 13.26 10.82
N ASN A 160 -11.50 14.11 11.08
CA ASN A 160 -11.24 15.37 11.78
C ASN A 160 -10.68 15.06 13.17
N GLY A 161 -9.51 15.61 13.49
CA GLY A 161 -9.01 15.66 14.85
C GLY A 161 -10.05 16.37 15.71
N SER A 162 -10.46 15.74 16.81
CA SER A 162 -11.27 16.39 17.85
C SER A 162 -10.36 16.80 19.00
#